data_AF-A0A3D3DC20-F1
#
_entry.id   AF-A0A3D3DC20-F1
#
_cell.length_a   1.000
_cell.length_b   1.000
_cell.length_c   1.000
_cell.angle_alpha   90.00
_cell.angle_beta   90.00
_cell.angle_gamma   90.00
#
_symmetry.space_group_name_H-M   'P 1'
#
loop_
_entity.id
_entity.type
_entity.pdbx_description
1 polymer ?
#
loop_
_entity_poly.entity_id
_entity_poly.type
_entity_poly.pdbx_seq_one_letter_code
_entity_poly.pdbx_strand_id
1 'polypeptide(L)'
;LNAVLRYLNYISKTVHCKDKEPGECAAHLVDYIKERFGNPRIAFIGMQPAMVEALTAQFKIRVVDLDVDNIGKRKAGVLIESISKTKGILSWGDIVLATGTTVVNNTLPSLLIEKPIIFYGVTISGIAYLMGYEQYCFCGH
;
A
#
# COMPACT_ATOMS: atom_id res chain seq x y z
N LEU A 1 11.97 -11.05 -12.28
CA LEU A 1 11.43 -11.83 -11.15
C LEU A 1 9.96 -12.20 -11.36
N ASN A 2 9.02 -11.24 -11.31
CA ASN A 2 7.58 -11.52 -11.39
C ASN A 2 7.20 -12.33 -12.64
N ALA A 3 7.74 -11.98 -13.81
CA ALA A 3 7.49 -12.72 -15.05
C ALA A 3 7.90 -14.20 -14.97
N VAL A 4 9.07 -14.50 -14.39
CA VAL A 4 9.58 -15.87 -14.24
C VAL A 4 8.73 -16.66 -13.26
N LEU A 5 8.43 -16.10 -12.08
CA LEU A 5 7.61 -16.78 -11.08
C LEU A 5 6.17 -17.00 -11.54
N ARG A 6 5.61 -16.06 -12.33
CA ARG A 6 4.31 -16.24 -12.96
C ARG A 6 4.32 -17.33 -14.01
N TYR A 7 5.34 -17.35 -14.88
CA TYR A 7 5.51 -18.41 -15.88
C TYR A 7 5.58 -19.80 -15.24
N LEU A 8 6.16 -19.89 -14.03
CA LEU A 8 6.24 -21.12 -13.23
C LEU A 8 4.99 -21.38 -12.35
N ASN A 9 3.94 -20.58 -12.46
CA ASN A 9 2.70 -20.66 -11.68
C ASN A 9 2.87 -20.52 -10.15
N TYR A 10 3.96 -19.91 -9.67
CA TYR A 10 4.16 -19.66 -8.24
C TYR A 10 3.41 -18.43 -7.73
N ILE A 11 3.16 -17.46 -8.60
CA ILE A 11 2.45 -16.22 -8.26
C ILE A 11 1.41 -15.88 -9.31
N SER A 12 0.37 -15.17 -8.88
CA SER A 12 -0.62 -14.48 -9.70
C SER A 12 -0.55 -12.97 -9.42
N LYS A 13 -1.48 -12.16 -9.95
CA LYS A 13 -1.62 -10.73 -9.59
C LYS A 13 -0.39 -9.87 -9.94
N THR A 14 0.21 -10.14 -11.09
CA THR A 14 1.36 -9.38 -11.60
C THR A 14 0.96 -8.32 -12.64
N VAL A 15 -0.32 -8.25 -13.01
CA VAL A 15 -0.89 -7.29 -13.95
C VAL A 15 -1.92 -6.44 -13.20
N HIS A 16 -1.86 -5.12 -13.41
CA HIS A 16 -2.74 -4.18 -12.72
C HIS A 16 -4.20 -4.39 -13.09
N CYS A 17 -5.06 -4.13 -12.11
CA CYS A 17 -6.48 -3.93 -12.30
C CYS A 17 -6.75 -2.79 -13.31
N LYS A 18 -7.88 -2.87 -14.03
CA LYS A 18 -8.24 -1.95 -15.13
C LYS A 18 -9.63 -1.34 -14.96
N ASP A 19 -9.89 -0.26 -15.69
CA ASP A 19 -11.21 0.38 -15.76
C ASP A 19 -11.80 0.73 -14.39
N LYS A 20 -12.86 0.03 -13.96
CA LYS A 20 -13.57 0.26 -12.68
C LYS A 20 -12.95 -0.51 -11.51
N GLU A 21 -12.12 -1.50 -11.80
CA GLU A 21 -11.52 -2.39 -10.81
C GLU A 21 -10.65 -1.67 -9.76
N PRO A 22 -9.95 -0.53 -10.01
CA PRO A 22 -9.25 0.20 -8.95
C PRO A 22 -10.16 0.67 -7.82
N GLY A 23 -11.39 1.10 -8.14
CA GLY A 23 -12.38 1.50 -7.15
C GLY A 23 -12.91 0.30 -6.35
N GLU A 24 -13.20 -0.80 -7.03
CA GLU A 24 -13.62 -2.06 -6.39
C GLU A 24 -12.52 -2.62 -5.47
N CYS A 25 -11.28 -2.63 -5.95
CA CYS A 25 -10.10 -3.04 -5.19
C CYS A 25 -9.90 -2.18 -3.94
N ALA A 26 -10.18 -0.86 -4.03
CA ALA A 26 -10.13 0.04 -2.89
C ALA A 26 -11.28 -0.17 -1.90
N ALA A 27 -12.50 -0.46 -2.38
CA ALA A 27 -13.63 -0.80 -1.52
C ALA A 27 -13.37 -2.08 -0.71
N HIS A 28 -12.89 -3.14 -1.38
CA HIS A 28 -12.50 -4.38 -0.71
C HIS A 28 -11.36 -4.18 0.31
N LEU A 29 -10.50 -3.16 0.11
CA LEU A 29 -9.40 -2.88 1.03
C LEU A 29 -9.92 -2.36 2.37
N VAL A 30 -11.03 -1.62 2.36
CA VAL A 30 -11.70 -1.15 3.57
C VAL A 30 -12.15 -2.35 4.39
N ASP A 31 -12.88 -3.28 3.78
CA ASP A 31 -13.43 -4.45 4.47
C ASP A 31 -12.30 -5.35 5.00
N TYR A 32 -11.30 -5.61 4.17
CA TYR A 32 -10.11 -6.37 4.54
C TYR A 32 -9.39 -5.79 5.77
N ILE A 33 -9.32 -4.46 5.90
CA ILE A 33 -8.73 -3.81 7.09
C ILE A 33 -9.67 -3.89 8.28
N LYS A 34 -10.98 -3.65 8.10
CA LYS A 34 -11.97 -3.72 9.19
C LYS A 34 -12.00 -5.09 9.82
N GLU A 35 -12.06 -6.14 9.01
CA GLU A 35 -12.15 -7.53 9.47
C GLU A 35 -10.91 -7.95 10.27
N ARG A 36 -9.72 -7.49 9.86
CA ARG A 36 -8.45 -7.91 10.46
C ARG A 36 -7.98 -7.04 11.62
N PHE A 37 -8.26 -5.74 11.57
CA PHE A 37 -7.68 -4.75 12.49
C PHE A 37 -8.72 -3.85 13.17
N GLY A 38 -10.01 -3.99 12.84
CA GLY A 38 -11.08 -3.15 13.40
C GLY A 38 -11.04 -1.72 12.85
N ASN A 39 -10.50 -0.78 13.61
CA ASN A 39 -10.43 0.64 13.23
C ASN A 39 -9.03 1.25 13.50
N PRO A 40 -7.98 0.82 12.77
CA PRO A 40 -6.62 1.27 13.02
C PRO A 40 -6.35 2.67 12.48
N ARG A 41 -5.29 3.30 12.99
CA ARG A 41 -4.59 4.39 12.30
C ARG A 41 -3.72 3.81 11.18
N ILE A 42 -3.83 4.36 9.98
CA ILE A 42 -3.13 3.84 8.80
C ILE A 42 -1.96 4.74 8.41
N ALA A 43 -0.75 4.19 8.44
CA ALA A 43 0.42 4.80 7.81
C ALA A 43 0.48 4.37 6.34
N PHE A 44 0.16 5.28 5.41
CA PHE A 44 0.12 4.98 3.98
C PHE A 44 1.36 5.53 3.26
N ILE A 45 2.09 4.66 2.55
CA ILE A 45 3.34 4.99 1.86
C ILE A 45 3.19 4.73 0.36
N GLY A 46 3.45 5.76 -0.43
CA GLY A 46 3.15 5.82 -1.86
C GLY A 46 1.69 6.22 -2.05
N MET A 47 1.41 7.19 -2.90
CA MET A 47 0.07 7.70 -3.13
C MET A 47 -0.69 6.82 -4.13
N GLN A 48 -1.87 6.34 -3.74
CA GLN A 48 -2.82 5.67 -4.63
C GLN A 48 -4.22 6.28 -4.44
N PRO A 49 -4.71 7.11 -5.37
CA PRO A 49 -5.93 7.90 -5.19
C PRO A 49 -7.16 7.11 -4.72
N ALA A 50 -7.52 6.03 -5.43
CA ALA A 50 -8.72 5.26 -5.10
C ALA A 50 -8.67 4.64 -3.70
N MET A 51 -7.52 4.10 -3.30
CA MET A 51 -7.32 3.50 -1.97
C MET A 51 -7.38 4.56 -0.88
N VAL A 52 -6.69 5.69 -1.06
CA VAL A 52 -6.68 6.78 -0.07
C VAL A 52 -8.08 7.37 0.10
N GLU A 53 -8.84 7.53 -0.98
CA GLU A 53 -10.22 8.01 -0.93
C GLU A 53 -11.12 7.07 -0.13
N ALA A 54 -11.10 5.77 -0.45
CA ALA A 54 -11.91 4.77 0.26
C ALA A 54 -11.53 4.67 1.75
N LEU A 55 -10.23 4.68 2.06
CA LEU A 55 -9.74 4.53 3.43
C LEU A 55 -9.99 5.77 4.29
N THR A 56 -9.84 6.97 3.75
CA THR A 56 -10.06 8.22 4.51
C THR A 56 -11.50 8.35 4.98
N ALA A 57 -12.45 7.80 4.22
CA ALA A 57 -13.87 7.82 4.59
C ALA A 57 -14.17 6.99 5.85
N GLN A 58 -13.26 6.10 6.26
CA GLN A 58 -13.52 5.10 7.32
C GLN A 58 -12.47 5.10 8.43
N PHE A 59 -11.23 5.51 8.14
CA PHE A 59 -10.10 5.40 9.05
C PHE A 59 -9.33 6.72 9.16
N LYS A 60 -8.61 6.86 10.27
CA LYS A 60 -7.57 7.90 10.38
C LYS A 60 -6.36 7.46 9.56
N ILE A 61 -6.04 8.24 8.53
CA ILE A 61 -4.93 7.96 7.62
C ILE A 61 -3.98 9.15 7.57
N ARG A 62 -2.70 8.86 7.43
CA ARG A 62 -1.69 9.82 6.96
C ARG A 62 -1.06 9.22 5.72
N VAL A 63 -0.59 10.07 4.81
CA VAL A 63 -0.05 9.63 3.52
C VAL A 63 1.29 10.30 3.28
N VAL A 64 2.29 9.50 2.94
CA VAL A 64 3.58 9.96 2.44
C VAL A 64 3.74 9.56 0.99
N ASP A 65 4.28 10.45 0.18
CA ASP A 65 4.61 10.18 -1.21
C ASP A 65 5.99 10.72 -1.60
N LEU A 66 6.59 10.11 -2.62
CA LEU A 66 7.87 10.54 -3.19
C LEU A 66 7.68 11.62 -4.27
N ASP A 67 6.53 11.63 -4.94
CA ASP A 67 6.25 12.55 -6.04
C ASP A 67 6.07 13.97 -5.51
N VAL A 68 6.96 14.87 -5.93
CA VAL A 68 6.93 16.29 -5.57
C VAL A 68 5.65 16.98 -6.02
N ASP A 69 5.01 16.47 -7.07
CA ASP A 69 3.74 17.00 -7.55
C ASP A 69 2.58 16.62 -6.62
N ASN A 70 2.73 15.59 -5.78
CA ASN A 70 1.71 15.23 -4.80
C ASN A 70 1.92 15.94 -3.46
N ILE A 71 3.18 16.14 -3.05
CA ILE A 71 3.55 16.68 -1.75
C ILE A 71 2.90 18.06 -1.50
N GLY A 72 2.33 18.24 -0.30
CA GLY A 72 1.69 19.48 0.12
C GLY A 72 0.26 19.66 -0.38
N LYS A 73 -0.19 18.86 -1.36
CA LYS A 73 -1.58 18.86 -1.83
C LYS A 73 -2.47 18.08 -0.87
N ARG A 74 -3.78 18.39 -0.91
CA ARG A 74 -4.81 17.56 -0.29
C ARG A 74 -5.48 16.68 -1.34
N LYS A 75 -5.53 15.38 -1.09
CA LYS A 75 -6.28 14.40 -1.91
C LYS A 75 -7.23 13.64 -1.00
N ALA A 76 -8.50 13.57 -1.39
CA ALA A 76 -9.58 13.06 -0.53
C ALA A 76 -9.58 13.66 0.89
N GLY A 77 -9.23 14.94 1.02
CA GLY A 77 -9.15 15.63 2.32
C GLY A 77 -7.87 15.41 3.12
N VAL A 78 -6.99 14.48 2.73
CA VAL A 78 -5.73 14.17 3.44
C VAL A 78 -4.56 14.92 2.84
N LEU A 79 -3.71 15.48 3.70
CA LEU A 79 -2.46 16.09 3.28
C LEU A 79 -1.47 15.00 2.84
N ILE A 80 -0.90 15.15 1.66
CA ILE A 80 0.20 14.31 1.21
C ILE A 80 1.50 14.87 1.77
N GLU A 81 2.11 14.14 2.69
CA GLU A 81 3.35 14.50 3.36
C GLU A 81 4.57 14.06 2.54
N SER A 82 5.70 14.74 2.72
CA SER A 82 6.96 14.33 2.09
C SER A 82 7.60 13.16 2.84
N ILE A 83 8.52 12.46 2.16
CA ILE A 83 9.28 11.34 2.73
C ILE A 83 10.03 11.67 4.04
N SER A 84 10.31 12.95 4.31
CA SER A 84 10.90 13.37 5.59
C SER A 84 10.02 13.06 6.81
N LYS A 85 8.71 12.88 6.60
CA LYS A 85 7.73 12.54 7.64
C LYS A 85 7.56 11.05 7.86
N THR A 86 8.19 10.20 7.04
CA THR A 86 8.07 8.73 7.07
C THR A 86 8.24 8.15 8.47
N LYS A 87 9.29 8.53 9.21
CA LYS A 87 9.49 8.04 10.58
C LYS A 87 8.34 8.41 11.52
N GLY A 88 7.82 9.63 11.40
CA GLY A 88 6.74 10.14 12.24
C GLY A 88 5.39 9.50 11.95
N ILE A 89 5.08 9.25 10.67
CA ILE A 89 3.85 8.55 10.30
C ILE A 89 3.88 7.08 10.72
N LEU A 90 5.02 6.40 10.58
CA LEU A 90 5.17 5.00 10.96
C LEU A 90 5.09 4.79 12.47
N SER A 91 5.64 5.73 13.26
CA SER A 91 5.46 5.73 14.70
C SER A 91 3.99 5.93 15.10
N TRP A 92 3.26 6.75 14.35
CA TRP A 92 1.85 7.11 14.63
C TRP A 92 0.82 6.04 14.20
N GLY A 93 1.02 5.36 13.07
CA GLY A 93 0.07 4.39 12.53
C GLY A 93 0.09 3.06 13.28
N ASP A 94 -1.05 2.39 13.40
CA ASP A 94 -1.14 1.06 14.01
C ASP A 94 -0.79 -0.04 12.98
N ILE A 95 -1.09 0.21 11.70
CA ILE A 95 -0.69 -0.61 10.55
C ILE A 95 -0.01 0.23 9.46
N VAL A 96 0.76 -0.43 8.60
CA VAL A 96 1.43 0.19 7.45
C VAL A 96 0.88 -0.39 6.15
N LEU A 97 0.43 0.49 5.26
CA LEU A 97 0.15 0.15 3.86
C LEU A 97 1.23 0.78 2.99
N ALA A 98 2.02 -0.03 2.30
CA ALA A 98 3.12 0.48 1.50
C ALA A 98 3.04 -0.01 0.05
N THR A 99 3.30 0.86 -0.91
CA THR A 99 3.45 0.42 -2.30
C THR A 99 4.60 -0.57 -2.43
N GLY A 100 4.40 -1.60 -3.25
CA GLY A 100 5.42 -2.60 -3.56
C GLY A 100 6.72 -2.03 -4.14
N THR A 101 6.70 -0.81 -4.69
CA THR A 101 7.90 -0.14 -5.21
C THR A 101 8.89 0.25 -4.12
N THR A 102 8.45 0.37 -2.86
CA THR A 102 9.33 0.71 -1.72
C THR A 102 10.34 -0.38 -1.40
N VAL A 103 10.02 -1.64 -1.70
CA VAL A 103 10.94 -2.77 -1.54
C VAL A 103 11.96 -2.80 -2.67
N VAL A 104 11.54 -2.52 -3.90
CA VAL A 104 12.45 -2.42 -5.06
C VAL A 104 13.47 -1.29 -4.88
N ASN A 105 13.04 -0.17 -4.30
CA ASN A 105 13.91 1.00 -4.11
C ASN A 105 14.75 0.92 -2.82
N ASN A 106 14.67 -0.18 -2.06
CA ASN A 106 15.34 -0.35 -0.77
C ASN A 106 15.05 0.79 0.23
N THR A 107 13.88 1.42 0.14
CA THR A 107 13.50 2.58 0.97
C THR A 107 12.68 2.20 2.20
N LEU A 108 12.17 0.95 2.26
CA LEU A 108 11.46 0.41 3.41
C LEU A 108 12.27 -0.51 4.35
N PRO A 109 13.31 -1.25 3.91
CA PRO A 109 14.01 -2.20 4.80
C PRO A 109 14.70 -1.56 6.02
N SER A 110 15.00 -0.26 5.99
CA SER A 110 15.52 0.49 7.16
C SER A 110 14.46 0.78 8.22
N LEU A 111 13.20 0.45 7.93
CA LEU A 111 12.03 0.59 8.80
C LEU A 111 11.52 -0.81 9.12
N LEU A 112 12.34 -1.60 9.81
CA LEU A 112 11.88 -2.79 10.53
C LEU A 112 10.98 -2.30 11.68
N ILE A 113 9.73 -2.02 11.34
CA ILE A 113 8.70 -1.59 12.27
C ILE A 113 8.08 -2.86 12.83
N GLU A 114 7.96 -2.96 14.15
CA GLU A 114 7.26 -4.04 14.88
C GLU A 114 5.73 -4.07 14.61
N LYS A 115 5.27 -3.50 13.49
CA LYS A 115 3.85 -3.33 13.17
C LYS A 115 3.48 -4.12 11.92
N PRO A 116 2.22 -4.55 11.79
CA PRO A 116 1.75 -5.20 10.56
C PRO A 116 1.96 -4.30 9.33
N ILE A 117 2.63 -4.86 8.31
CA ILE A 117 2.85 -4.20 7.03
C ILE A 117 2.16 -5.00 5.93
N ILE A 118 1.36 -4.32 5.12
CA ILE A 118 0.71 -4.88 3.95
C ILE A 118 1.24 -4.10 2.74
N PHE A 119 1.87 -4.82 1.81
CA PHE A 119 2.34 -4.23 0.56
C PHE A 119 1.23 -4.24 -0.48
N TYR A 120 0.95 -3.12 -1.12
CA TYR A 120 -0.06 -3.09 -2.17
C TYR A 120 0.53 -2.94 -3.58
N GLY A 121 -0.22 -3.44 -4.56
CA GLY A 121 0.13 -3.38 -5.98
C GLY A 121 0.84 -4.64 -6.50
N VAL A 122 1.17 -4.63 -7.78
CA VAL A 122 1.64 -5.83 -8.50
C VAL A 122 3.17 -5.95 -8.54
N THR A 123 3.89 -4.84 -8.35
CA THR A 123 5.36 -4.81 -8.39
C THR A 123 5.98 -5.74 -7.36
N ILE A 124 5.37 -5.85 -6.17
CA ILE A 124 5.90 -6.67 -5.07
C ILE A 124 5.72 -8.17 -5.27
N SER A 125 4.81 -8.63 -6.15
CA SER A 125 4.30 -10.02 -6.13
C SER A 125 5.35 -11.10 -6.01
N GLY A 126 6.43 -11.03 -6.80
CA GLY A 126 7.51 -12.01 -6.72
C GLY A 126 8.34 -11.90 -5.44
N ILE A 127 8.60 -10.69 -4.95
CA ILE A 127 9.32 -10.48 -3.69
C ILE A 127 8.45 -10.90 -2.50
N ALA A 128 7.16 -10.57 -2.51
CA ALA A 128 6.21 -10.98 -1.50
C ALA A 128 6.16 -12.51 -1.35
N TYR A 129 6.08 -13.23 -2.46
CA TYR A 129 6.16 -14.69 -2.46
C TYR A 129 7.47 -15.22 -1.87
N LEU A 130 8.61 -14.70 -2.32
CA LEU A 130 9.92 -15.19 -1.87
C LEU A 130 10.24 -14.86 -0.41
N MET A 131 9.76 -13.73 0.10
CA MET A 131 10.05 -13.23 1.45
C MET A 131 8.92 -13.50 2.45
N GLY A 132 7.80 -14.09 2.00
CA GLY A 132 6.62 -14.28 2.83
C GLY A 132 5.94 -12.98 3.27
N TYR A 133 6.10 -11.90 2.50
CA TYR A 133 5.42 -10.63 2.79
C TYR A 133 3.96 -10.67 2.38
N GLU A 134 3.14 -9.94 3.11
CA GLU A 134 1.73 -9.79 2.79
C GLU A 134 1.54 -8.82 1.60
N GLN A 135 0.85 -9.31 0.55
CA GLN A 135 0.49 -8.51 -0.62
C GLN A 135 -1.02 -8.29 -0.69
N TYR A 136 -1.43 -7.04 -0.84
CA TYR A 136 -2.79 -6.64 -1.20
C TYR A 136 -2.86 -6.21 -2.68
N CYS A 137 -3.55 -7.00 -3.49
CA CYS A 137 -3.95 -6.61 -4.84
C CYS A 137 -5.20 -7.42 -5.22
N PHE A 138 -6.37 -7.04 -4.69
CA PHE A 138 -7.58 -7.87 -4.79
C PHE A 138 -7.96 -8.16 -6.25
N CYS A 139 -8.11 -7.11 -7.06
CA CYS A 139 -8.43 -7.21 -8.49
C CYS A 139 -7.21 -7.34 -9.42
N GLY A 140 -6.03 -7.70 -8.90
CA GLY A 140 -4.86 -7.94 -9.74
C GLY A 140 -5.01 -9.20 -10.58
N HIS A 141 -4.44 -9.20 -11.79
CA HIS A 141 -4.49 -10.33 -12.74
C HIS A 141 -3.15 -11.05 -12.81
#